data_AF-A0A3S3QM11-F1
#
_entry.id   AF-A0A3S3QM11-F1
#
_cell.length_a   1.000
_cell.length_b   1.000
_cell.length_c   1.000
_cell.angle_alpha   90.00
_cell.angle_beta   90.00
_cell.angle_gamma   90.00
#
_symmetry.space_group_name_H-M   'P 1'
#
loop_
_entity.id
_entity.type
_entity.pdbx_description
1 polymer ?
#
loop_
_entity_poly.entity_id
_entity_poly.type
_entity_poly.pdbx_seq_one_letter_code
_entity_poly.pdbx_strand_id
1 'polypeptide(L)'
;MKNKFIYLAVVAVLGLTACEPEFENEVTNGSYSAGEADFTSYVAIGNSLTSGYMDGTVSRINQTYSFPNTLAKQFALVGGGAFEQPSYEDDVNNTGGFLLGGTQITSTRLVLNVGKPVPGPEPIKGTPTMDISKFQAKAYNNMGVPGAKSFHVLAAGYGNIAGVAIGKANPYFVRHATSPTATILGDAMTKAPTFFTNWIGNMDVLAYATSGGAGVNQLGNLNPASYGPDDITDPNVFASAYSTIINTLTSGGAKGVVATIPNVTSIPYFTTVPYNPVPLDAATAGALNQGFAQYNGGLQLAKNGGLITAEEAAKRTIVFKAGAGNAVTIVDESLTDLGALGLPSYRQATKDDLLVLPASSFIGTTVGGNPLQINGVSVPLADKWVLIPSEISAIATATTTFNATIKAIAASKGLAVADMNAIMQQLVTGLKTDDGQIYTANYFSVASLSTVLFSLDGIHPNARGYAVVANEVIKVINNHYKSKLPMVVAGNYPGATIVASN
;
A
#
# COMPACT_ATOMS: atom_id res chain seq x y z
N MET A 1 -62.13 -25.18 35.52
CA MET A 1 -60.96 -24.55 34.86
C MET A 1 -61.18 -24.40 33.35
N LYS A 2 -62.23 -23.69 32.90
CA LYS A 2 -62.58 -23.58 31.46
C LYS A 2 -62.57 -22.15 30.90
N ASN A 3 -62.25 -21.12 31.70
CA ASN A 3 -62.27 -19.72 31.25
C ASN A 3 -60.88 -19.07 31.12
N LYS A 4 -59.78 -19.84 31.22
CA LYS A 4 -58.41 -19.30 31.05
C LYS A 4 -57.86 -19.39 29.62
N PHE A 5 -58.50 -20.16 28.73
CA PHE A 5 -58.04 -20.34 27.34
C PHE A 5 -58.62 -19.31 26.36
N ILE A 6 -59.71 -18.61 26.70
CA ILE A 6 -60.31 -17.60 25.81
C ILE A 6 -59.56 -16.26 25.88
N TYR A 7 -59.02 -15.89 27.04
CA TYR A 7 -58.21 -14.67 27.18
C TYR A 7 -56.81 -14.79 26.56
N LEU A 8 -56.27 -16.01 26.44
CA LEU A 8 -54.98 -16.23 25.76
C LEU A 8 -55.11 -16.14 24.23
N ALA A 9 -56.29 -16.47 23.67
CA ALA A 9 -56.54 -16.40 22.24
C ALA A 9 -56.72 -14.95 21.74
N VAL A 10 -57.31 -14.06 22.55
CA VAL A 10 -57.48 -12.64 22.18
C VAL A 10 -56.16 -11.86 22.24
N VAL A 11 -55.25 -12.22 23.17
CA VAL A 11 -53.90 -11.62 23.22
C VAL A 11 -52.98 -12.16 22.10
N ALA A 12 -53.17 -13.41 21.66
CA ALA A 12 -52.41 -13.98 20.55
C ALA A 12 -52.81 -13.41 19.17
N VAL A 13 -54.08 -13.02 18.98
CA VAL A 13 -54.53 -12.41 17.71
C VAL A 13 -54.18 -10.91 17.64
N LEU A 14 -54.09 -10.19 18.76
CA LEU A 14 -53.59 -8.81 18.81
C LEU A 14 -52.06 -8.70 18.85
N GLY A 15 -51.35 -9.80 19.16
CA GLY A 15 -49.88 -9.85 19.21
C GLY A 15 -49.20 -10.26 17.90
N LEU A 16 -49.97 -10.65 16.86
CA LEU A 16 -49.44 -11.05 15.55
C LEU A 16 -49.62 -9.99 14.46
N THR A 17 -50.14 -8.81 14.80
CA THR A 17 -50.22 -7.65 13.90
C THR A 17 -49.28 -6.51 14.31
N ALA A 18 -48.32 -6.77 15.21
CA ALA A 18 -47.38 -5.76 15.73
C ALA A 18 -45.92 -6.22 15.54
N CYS A 19 -45.58 -6.53 14.29
CA CYS A 19 -44.21 -6.49 13.75
C CYS A 19 -44.32 -6.69 12.23
N GLU A 20 -45.08 -5.83 11.55
CA GLU A 20 -44.47 -5.35 10.30
C GLU A 20 -43.30 -4.47 10.75
N PRO A 21 -42.07 -4.71 10.28
CA PRO A 21 -41.03 -3.72 10.42
C PRO A 21 -41.52 -2.50 9.63
N GLU A 22 -42.15 -1.55 10.32
CA GLU A 22 -42.31 -0.23 9.76
C GLU A 22 -40.89 0.30 9.53
N PHE A 23 -40.51 0.40 8.26
CA PHE A 23 -39.40 1.24 7.84
C PHE A 23 -39.84 2.70 8.09
N GLU A 24 -39.96 3.10 9.36
CA GLU A 24 -40.41 4.43 9.81
C GLU A 24 -39.47 5.56 9.35
N ASN A 25 -38.36 5.21 8.71
CA ASN A 25 -37.70 6.10 7.78
C ASN A 25 -37.32 5.29 6.55
N GLU A 26 -38.01 5.51 5.42
CA GLU A 26 -37.34 5.31 4.15
C GLU A 26 -36.01 6.07 4.22
N VAL A 27 -34.89 5.41 3.91
CA VAL A 27 -33.62 6.10 3.70
C VAL A 27 -33.73 6.84 2.37
N THR A 28 -34.57 7.87 2.34
CA THR A 28 -34.58 8.85 1.27
C THR A 28 -33.37 9.76 1.45
N ASN A 29 -32.89 10.35 0.35
CA ASN A 29 -31.79 11.32 0.38
C ASN A 29 -32.03 12.48 1.37
N GLY A 30 -33.29 12.77 1.71
CA GLY A 30 -33.66 13.80 2.71
C GLY A 30 -33.23 13.48 4.15
N SER A 31 -32.79 12.25 4.42
CA SER A 31 -32.27 11.85 5.73
C SER A 31 -30.75 12.00 5.87
N TYR A 32 -30.03 12.30 4.77
CA TYR A 32 -28.59 12.55 4.78
C TYR A 32 -28.30 14.01 5.14
N SER A 33 -27.15 14.25 5.77
CA SER A 33 -26.74 15.60 6.16
C SER A 33 -25.22 15.73 6.15
N ALA A 34 -24.73 16.92 5.80
CA ALA A 34 -23.31 17.26 5.97
C ALA A 34 -22.94 17.43 7.45
N GLY A 35 -23.92 17.57 8.35
CA GLY A 35 -23.68 17.87 9.75
C GLY A 35 -22.96 19.20 9.88
N GLU A 36 -21.80 19.18 10.53
CA GLU A 36 -20.92 20.34 10.70
C GLU A 36 -19.86 20.48 9.60
N ALA A 37 -19.76 19.53 8.68
CA ALA A 37 -18.82 19.60 7.56
C ALA A 37 -19.38 20.45 6.40
N ASP A 38 -18.49 20.96 5.56
CA ASP A 38 -18.83 21.68 4.33
C ASP A 38 -18.07 21.03 3.17
N PHE A 39 -18.78 20.30 2.30
CA PHE A 39 -18.19 19.57 1.19
C PHE A 39 -18.25 20.33 -0.15
N THR A 40 -18.58 21.63 -0.14
CA THR A 40 -18.74 22.44 -1.36
C THR A 40 -17.46 22.53 -2.21
N SER A 41 -16.29 22.48 -1.57
CA SER A 41 -15.00 22.29 -2.25
C SER A 41 -14.18 21.24 -1.51
N TYR A 42 -14.15 20.02 -2.06
CA TYR A 42 -13.39 18.91 -1.51
C TYR A 42 -12.06 18.75 -2.25
N VAL A 43 -10.95 18.65 -1.52
CA VAL A 43 -9.61 18.31 -2.05
C VAL A 43 -9.04 17.09 -1.34
N ALA A 44 -8.38 16.21 -2.08
CA ALA A 44 -7.67 15.05 -1.53
C ALA A 44 -6.16 15.17 -1.78
N ILE A 45 -5.37 15.18 -0.70
CA ILE A 45 -3.91 15.15 -0.72
C ILE A 45 -3.41 13.75 -0.38
N GLY A 46 -2.41 13.28 -1.10
CA GLY A 46 -1.69 12.06 -0.73
C GLY A 46 -0.85 11.52 -1.87
N ASN A 47 -0.68 10.20 -1.89
CA ASN A 47 0.15 9.52 -2.87
C ASN A 47 -0.66 8.55 -3.74
N SER A 48 -0.12 7.38 -4.03
CA SER A 48 -0.74 6.33 -4.85
C SER A 48 -2.10 5.90 -4.31
N LEU A 49 -2.23 5.75 -2.98
CA LEU A 49 -3.48 5.41 -2.29
C LEU A 49 -4.58 6.47 -2.53
N THR A 50 -4.22 7.73 -2.72
CA THR A 50 -5.18 8.81 -2.99
C THR A 50 -5.51 8.90 -4.48
N SER A 51 -4.55 8.63 -5.35
CA SER A 51 -4.71 8.72 -6.81
C SER A 51 -5.62 7.65 -7.42
N GLY A 52 -5.91 6.55 -6.71
CA GLY A 52 -6.57 5.37 -7.29
C GLY A 52 -5.60 4.44 -8.01
N TYR A 53 -4.33 4.44 -7.62
CA TYR A 53 -3.33 3.51 -8.11
C TYR A 53 -3.71 2.09 -7.74
N MET A 54 -3.69 1.17 -8.70
CA MET A 54 -3.87 -0.25 -8.46
C MET A 54 -3.30 -1.02 -9.64
N ASP A 55 -2.94 -2.28 -9.43
CA ASP A 55 -2.34 -3.13 -10.46
C ASP A 55 -1.07 -2.50 -11.05
N GLY A 56 -0.27 -1.81 -10.24
CA GLY A 56 1.01 -1.29 -10.68
C GLY A 56 0.99 0.03 -11.46
N THR A 57 -0.16 0.72 -11.65
CA THR A 57 -0.20 2.07 -12.25
C THR A 57 -1.53 2.81 -11.96
N VAL A 58 -1.62 4.09 -12.31
CA VAL A 58 -2.91 4.78 -12.49
C VAL A 58 -3.34 4.63 -13.95
N SER A 59 -4.56 4.20 -14.17
CA SER A 59 -5.16 4.03 -15.50
C SER A 59 -6.52 4.71 -15.58
N ARG A 60 -7.06 4.85 -16.79
CA ARG A 60 -8.39 5.45 -17.02
C ARG A 60 -9.48 4.79 -16.18
N ILE A 61 -9.48 3.46 -16.12
CA ILE A 61 -10.50 2.73 -15.35
C ILE A 61 -10.21 2.82 -13.85
N ASN A 62 -8.97 2.56 -13.44
CA ASN A 62 -8.62 2.37 -12.03
C ASN A 62 -8.82 3.66 -11.20
N GLN A 63 -8.50 4.83 -11.78
CA GLN A 63 -8.70 6.12 -11.12
C GLN A 63 -10.17 6.41 -10.79
N THR A 64 -11.13 5.84 -11.54
CA THR A 64 -12.57 6.03 -11.27
C THR A 64 -13.02 5.38 -9.95
N TYR A 65 -12.22 4.46 -9.41
CA TYR A 65 -12.48 3.78 -8.14
C TYR A 65 -11.67 4.33 -6.98
N SER A 66 -10.92 5.42 -7.17
CA SER A 66 -10.17 6.05 -6.07
C SER A 66 -11.09 6.37 -4.89
N PHE A 67 -10.61 6.19 -3.66
CA PHE A 67 -11.44 6.50 -2.49
C PHE A 67 -11.91 7.96 -2.47
N PRO A 68 -11.15 8.98 -2.92
CA PRO A 68 -11.65 10.35 -2.99
C PRO A 68 -12.81 10.51 -3.96
N ASN A 69 -12.77 9.84 -5.12
CA ASN A 69 -13.88 9.89 -6.07
C ASN A 69 -15.14 9.23 -5.49
N THR A 70 -14.99 8.13 -4.77
CA THR A 70 -16.09 7.46 -4.07
C THR A 70 -16.69 8.35 -2.98
N LEU A 71 -15.84 9.03 -2.19
CA LEU A 71 -16.28 10.00 -1.18
C LEU A 71 -17.04 11.17 -1.81
N ALA A 72 -16.51 11.77 -2.88
CA ALA A 72 -17.14 12.89 -3.57
C ALA A 72 -18.56 12.57 -4.05
N LYS A 73 -18.78 11.34 -4.56
CA LYS A 73 -20.13 10.86 -4.91
C LYS A 73 -21.09 10.83 -3.72
N GLN A 74 -20.61 10.49 -2.52
CA GLN A 74 -21.43 10.53 -1.31
C GLN A 74 -21.64 11.96 -0.82
N PHE A 75 -20.62 12.83 -0.90
CA PHE A 75 -20.71 14.23 -0.54
C PHE A 75 -21.73 14.99 -1.40
N ALA A 76 -21.83 14.67 -2.69
CA ALA A 76 -22.81 15.27 -3.60
C ALA A 76 -24.27 15.11 -3.11
N LEU A 77 -24.56 14.05 -2.34
CA LEU A 77 -25.90 13.81 -1.77
C LEU A 77 -26.28 14.81 -0.68
N VAL A 78 -25.31 15.54 -0.13
CA VAL A 78 -25.49 16.51 0.96
C VAL A 78 -24.96 17.90 0.58
N GLY A 79 -24.95 18.23 -0.71
CA GLY A 79 -24.54 19.55 -1.22
C GLY A 79 -23.05 19.69 -1.55
N GLY A 80 -22.32 18.57 -1.66
CA GLY A 80 -20.92 18.58 -2.10
C GLY A 80 -20.76 19.08 -3.54
N GLY A 81 -19.64 19.77 -3.79
CA GLY A 81 -19.34 20.34 -5.10
C GLY A 81 -18.80 19.31 -6.11
N ALA A 82 -18.48 19.80 -7.32
CA ALA A 82 -17.83 19.00 -8.34
C ALA A 82 -16.43 18.54 -7.88
N PHE A 83 -16.09 17.29 -8.20
CA PHE A 83 -14.79 16.70 -7.89
C PHE A 83 -14.08 16.27 -9.16
N GLU A 84 -13.03 16.99 -9.53
CA GLU A 84 -12.23 16.71 -10.72
C GLU A 84 -10.99 15.88 -10.36
N GLN A 85 -10.68 14.89 -11.20
CA GLN A 85 -9.44 14.10 -11.11
C GLN A 85 -8.55 14.37 -12.34
N PRO A 86 -7.21 14.25 -12.22
CA PRO A 86 -6.32 14.33 -13.37
C PRO A 86 -6.80 13.41 -14.49
N SER A 87 -6.91 13.89 -15.74
CA SER A 87 -7.49 13.09 -16.83
C SER A 87 -6.57 11.94 -17.26
N TYR A 88 -7.17 10.80 -17.58
CA TYR A 88 -6.51 9.63 -18.18
C TYR A 88 -7.24 9.22 -19.48
N GLU A 89 -7.96 10.14 -20.12
CA GLU A 89 -8.67 9.85 -21.38
C GLU A 89 -7.74 9.40 -22.52
N ASP A 90 -6.48 9.84 -22.48
CA ASP A 90 -5.38 9.45 -23.37
C ASP A 90 -4.84 8.03 -23.13
N ASP A 91 -5.27 7.34 -22.06
CA ASP A 91 -5.09 5.89 -21.86
C ASP A 91 -6.15 5.11 -22.67
N VAL A 92 -6.11 5.27 -23.99
CA VAL A 92 -7.16 4.80 -24.91
C VAL A 92 -7.37 3.29 -24.87
N ASN A 93 -6.30 2.53 -24.61
CA ASN A 93 -6.31 1.07 -24.52
C ASN A 93 -6.47 0.55 -23.08
N ASN A 94 -6.58 1.45 -22.09
CA ASN A 94 -6.59 1.11 -20.67
C ASN A 94 -5.41 0.19 -20.30
N THR A 95 -4.24 0.46 -20.87
CA THR A 95 -3.00 -0.26 -20.54
C THR A 95 -2.34 0.34 -19.30
N GLY A 96 -2.66 1.59 -18.96
CA GLY A 96 -1.90 2.36 -17.98
C GLY A 96 -0.44 2.54 -18.41
N GLY A 97 0.41 2.96 -17.47
CA GLY A 97 1.81 3.24 -17.74
C GLY A 97 2.03 4.55 -18.53
N PHE A 98 3.29 4.96 -18.69
CA PHE A 98 3.65 6.23 -19.30
C PHE A 98 4.72 6.11 -20.38
N LEU A 99 4.61 7.02 -21.33
CA LEU A 99 5.63 7.41 -22.29
C LEU A 99 6.23 8.77 -21.88
N LEU A 100 7.46 9.02 -22.33
CA LEU A 100 8.10 10.34 -22.38
C LEU A 100 8.65 10.54 -23.79
N GLY A 101 8.01 11.43 -24.56
CA GLY A 101 8.41 11.66 -25.96
C GLY A 101 8.34 10.38 -26.80
N GLY A 102 7.32 9.55 -26.58
CA GLY A 102 7.13 8.26 -27.24
C GLY A 102 7.92 7.09 -26.64
N THR A 103 8.86 7.32 -25.72
CA THR A 103 9.63 6.25 -25.07
C THR A 103 8.93 5.78 -23.80
N GLN A 104 8.70 4.48 -23.67
CA GLN A 104 8.09 3.93 -22.46
C GLN A 104 9.00 4.11 -21.23
N ILE A 105 8.46 4.72 -20.17
CA ILE A 105 9.18 4.98 -18.91
C ILE A 105 8.60 4.24 -17.71
N THR A 106 7.39 3.68 -17.82
CA THR A 106 6.79 2.82 -16.80
C THR A 106 6.04 1.65 -17.42
N SER A 107 5.88 0.56 -16.67
CA SER A 107 5.16 -0.65 -17.10
C SER A 107 3.65 -0.40 -17.27
N THR A 108 3.02 -1.23 -18.11
CA THR A 108 1.56 -1.32 -18.18
C THR A 108 1.00 -1.96 -16.90
N ARG A 109 -0.30 -1.76 -16.65
CA ARG A 109 -0.99 -2.33 -15.49
C ARG A 109 -0.96 -3.86 -15.50
N LEU A 110 -1.04 -4.45 -14.32
CA LEU A 110 -1.08 -5.89 -14.15
C LEU A 110 -2.48 -6.45 -14.46
N VAL A 111 -2.50 -7.67 -14.98
CA VAL A 111 -3.68 -8.53 -15.13
C VAL A 111 -3.38 -9.93 -14.59
N LEU A 112 -4.41 -10.63 -14.13
CA LEU A 112 -4.27 -12.02 -13.68
C LEU A 112 -4.51 -12.96 -14.86
N ASN A 113 -3.43 -13.51 -15.42
CA ASN A 113 -3.52 -14.49 -16.50
C ASN A 113 -3.69 -15.90 -15.91
N VAL A 114 -4.86 -16.51 -16.15
CA VAL A 114 -5.21 -17.85 -15.64
C VAL A 114 -5.09 -18.95 -16.69
N GLY A 115 -4.72 -18.63 -17.93
CA GLY A 115 -4.56 -19.61 -19.01
C GLY A 115 -3.19 -20.28 -19.09
N LYS A 116 -2.25 -19.88 -18.24
CA LYS A 116 -0.89 -20.46 -18.17
C LYS A 116 -0.78 -21.56 -17.10
N PRO A 117 0.18 -22.50 -17.21
CA PRO A 117 0.35 -23.58 -16.23
C PRO A 117 0.51 -23.10 -14.79
N VAL A 118 1.11 -21.92 -14.59
CA VAL A 118 1.21 -21.25 -13.28
C VAL A 118 0.54 -19.89 -13.39
N PRO A 119 -0.76 -19.77 -13.04
CA PRO A 119 -1.48 -18.51 -13.03
C PRO A 119 -0.79 -17.45 -12.16
N GLY A 120 -0.86 -16.19 -12.59
CA GLY A 120 -0.27 -15.11 -11.79
C GLY A 120 -0.35 -13.76 -12.48
N PRO A 121 0.02 -12.69 -11.76
CA PRO A 121 0.03 -11.34 -12.30
C PRO A 121 1.07 -11.21 -13.40
N GLU A 122 0.75 -10.43 -14.42
CA GLU A 122 1.70 -10.00 -15.43
C GLU A 122 1.25 -8.67 -16.04
N PRO A 123 2.18 -7.83 -16.54
CA PRO A 123 1.81 -6.63 -17.27
C PRO A 123 0.91 -6.98 -18.46
N ILE A 124 -0.18 -6.23 -18.62
CA ILE A 124 -1.06 -6.40 -19.78
C ILE A 124 -0.28 -6.14 -21.06
N LYS A 125 -0.46 -7.00 -22.06
CA LYS A 125 0.21 -6.87 -23.35
C LYS A 125 -0.25 -5.61 -24.08
N GLY A 126 0.72 -4.85 -24.58
CA GLY A 126 0.48 -3.59 -25.28
C GLY A 126 1.52 -2.55 -24.89
N THR A 127 1.36 -1.34 -25.44
CA THR A 127 2.22 -0.19 -25.13
C THR A 127 1.38 0.89 -24.46
N PRO A 128 1.91 1.57 -23.43
CA PRO A 128 1.25 2.75 -22.87
C PRO A 128 0.93 3.79 -23.95
N THR A 129 -0.17 4.51 -23.78
CA THR A 129 -0.58 5.58 -24.73
C THR A 129 -0.53 6.98 -24.11
N MET A 130 -0.33 7.07 -22.81
CA MET A 130 -0.20 8.33 -22.07
C MET A 130 1.23 8.85 -22.17
N ASP A 131 1.41 10.05 -22.71
CA ASP A 131 2.72 10.71 -22.76
C ASP A 131 2.77 11.87 -21.78
N ILE A 132 3.76 11.87 -20.88
CA ILE A 132 3.88 12.90 -19.86
C ILE A 132 4.29 14.27 -20.43
N SER A 133 4.72 14.34 -21.69
CA SER A 133 4.96 15.61 -22.39
C SER A 133 3.67 16.32 -22.81
N LYS A 134 2.51 15.66 -22.71
CA LYS A 134 1.19 16.25 -22.96
C LYS A 134 0.63 16.82 -21.66
N PHE A 135 1.11 18.01 -21.28
CA PHE A 135 0.69 18.67 -20.06
C PHE A 135 -0.81 19.01 -20.06
N GLN A 136 -1.46 18.76 -18.94
CA GLN A 136 -2.84 19.21 -18.69
C GLN A 136 -2.88 20.64 -18.14
N ALA A 137 -1.80 21.07 -17.48
CA ALA A 137 -1.64 22.42 -16.91
C ALA A 137 -2.85 22.90 -16.10
N LYS A 138 -3.39 22.01 -15.24
CA LYS A 138 -4.65 22.23 -14.52
C LYS A 138 -4.58 21.62 -13.12
N ALA A 139 -4.92 22.41 -12.10
CA ALA A 139 -5.13 21.89 -10.75
C ALA A 139 -6.41 21.05 -10.68
N TYR A 140 -6.40 20.00 -9.86
CA TYR A 140 -7.52 19.06 -9.67
C TYR A 140 -7.92 18.97 -8.20
N ASN A 141 -9.09 18.39 -7.93
CA ASN A 141 -9.52 18.11 -6.56
C ASN A 141 -8.78 16.89 -6.00
N ASN A 142 -8.53 15.87 -6.82
CA ASN A 142 -7.66 14.76 -6.45
C ASN A 142 -6.19 15.10 -6.77
N MET A 143 -5.43 15.45 -5.73
CA MET A 143 -4.00 15.75 -5.80
C MET A 143 -3.17 14.61 -5.21
N GLY A 144 -3.62 13.37 -5.39
CA GLY A 144 -2.85 12.16 -5.11
C GLY A 144 -1.74 11.96 -6.14
N VAL A 145 -0.48 11.95 -5.69
CA VAL A 145 0.69 11.76 -6.57
C VAL A 145 1.44 10.48 -6.20
N PRO A 146 1.31 9.39 -6.98
CA PRO A 146 2.02 8.12 -6.73
C PRO A 146 3.52 8.31 -6.52
N GLY A 147 4.09 7.70 -5.48
CA GLY A 147 5.50 7.85 -5.12
C GLY A 147 5.85 9.10 -4.30
N ALA A 148 4.92 10.05 -4.09
CA ALA A 148 5.19 11.23 -3.29
C ALA A 148 5.32 10.88 -1.79
N LYS A 149 6.48 11.25 -1.21
CA LYS A 149 6.70 11.38 0.25
C LYS A 149 6.13 12.71 0.78
N SER A 150 5.99 12.82 2.09
CA SER A 150 5.45 14.01 2.78
C SER A 150 6.05 15.33 2.30
N PHE A 151 7.36 15.44 2.22
CA PHE A 151 8.06 16.67 1.83
C PHE A 151 7.94 16.99 0.32
N HIS A 152 7.66 16.01 -0.55
CA HIS A 152 7.46 16.26 -1.98
C HIS A 152 6.21 17.09 -2.26
N VAL A 153 5.21 17.03 -1.37
CA VAL A 153 3.98 17.84 -1.47
C VAL A 153 4.26 19.35 -1.48
N LEU A 154 5.39 19.75 -0.89
CA LEU A 154 5.85 21.12 -0.76
C LEU A 154 6.93 21.50 -1.79
N ALA A 155 7.44 20.55 -2.57
CA ALA A 155 8.61 20.74 -3.40
C ALA A 155 8.27 21.42 -4.73
N ALA A 156 8.79 22.65 -4.92
CA ALA A 156 8.77 23.31 -6.23
C ALA A 156 9.67 22.54 -7.21
N GLY A 157 9.24 22.39 -8.45
CA GLY A 157 9.98 21.62 -9.45
C GLY A 157 9.62 20.13 -9.51
N TYR A 158 8.84 19.61 -8.56
CA TYR A 158 8.44 18.19 -8.56
C TYR A 158 7.56 17.82 -9.76
N GLY A 159 6.91 18.80 -10.39
CA GLY A 159 6.15 18.68 -11.63
C GLY A 159 6.92 19.10 -12.89
N ASN A 160 8.24 19.31 -12.82
CA ASN A 160 9.03 19.73 -13.97
C ASN A 160 9.52 18.51 -14.78
N ILE A 161 9.10 18.41 -16.05
CA ILE A 161 9.47 17.28 -16.92
C ILE A 161 10.99 17.07 -17.05
N ALA A 162 11.78 18.14 -16.99
CA ALA A 162 13.24 18.07 -17.07
C ALA A 162 13.86 17.30 -15.89
N GLY A 163 13.15 17.24 -14.75
CA GLY A 163 13.58 16.50 -13.57
C GLY A 163 13.29 15.00 -13.63
N VAL A 164 12.48 14.51 -14.58
CA VAL A 164 12.04 13.11 -14.60
C VAL A 164 13.21 12.16 -14.88
N ALA A 165 14.01 12.45 -15.91
CA ALA A 165 15.13 11.59 -16.31
C ALA A 165 16.24 11.49 -15.24
N ILE A 166 16.32 12.46 -14.33
CA ILE A 166 17.32 12.51 -13.24
C ILE A 166 16.72 12.17 -11.86
N GLY A 167 15.46 11.71 -11.81
CA GLY A 167 14.80 11.31 -10.56
C GLY A 167 14.48 12.45 -9.60
N LYS A 168 14.39 13.70 -10.08
CA LYS A 168 14.07 14.90 -9.28
C LYS A 168 12.63 15.39 -9.47
N ALA A 169 11.88 14.82 -10.42
CA ALA A 169 10.48 15.12 -10.64
C ALA A 169 9.66 13.84 -10.82
N ASN A 170 8.34 13.97 -10.65
CA ASN A 170 7.41 12.85 -10.65
C ASN A 170 6.54 12.85 -11.92
N PRO A 171 6.54 11.78 -12.73
CA PRO A 171 5.80 11.73 -13.98
C PRO A 171 4.28 11.92 -13.80
N TYR A 172 3.71 11.49 -12.68
CA TYR A 172 2.29 11.70 -12.40
C TYR A 172 1.98 13.18 -12.16
N PHE A 173 2.81 13.89 -11.38
CA PHE A 173 2.59 15.32 -11.12
C PHE A 173 2.94 16.18 -12.33
N VAL A 174 3.97 15.83 -13.11
CA VAL A 174 4.31 16.50 -14.38
C VAL A 174 3.10 16.63 -15.30
N ARG A 175 2.23 15.60 -15.36
CA ARG A 175 1.04 15.64 -16.22
C ARG A 175 0.04 16.72 -15.81
N HIS A 176 -0.15 16.96 -14.52
CA HIS A 176 -1.22 17.84 -14.04
C HIS A 176 -0.77 19.08 -13.27
N ALA A 177 0.52 19.27 -13.02
CA ALA A 177 1.03 20.50 -12.44
C ALA A 177 0.61 21.71 -13.28
N THR A 178 0.11 22.78 -12.65
CA THR A 178 -0.29 24.01 -13.36
C THR A 178 0.90 24.73 -14.01
N SER A 179 2.10 24.54 -13.45
CA SER A 179 3.36 25.04 -14.00
C SER A 179 4.53 24.16 -13.52
N PRO A 180 5.71 24.23 -14.17
CA PRO A 180 6.88 23.46 -13.73
C PRO A 180 7.34 23.75 -12.29
N THR A 181 7.00 24.91 -11.73
CA THR A 181 7.35 25.32 -10.37
C THR A 181 6.20 25.16 -9.37
N ALA A 182 5.02 24.71 -9.82
CA ALA A 182 3.91 24.45 -8.92
C ALA A 182 4.28 23.39 -7.87
N THR A 183 3.67 23.51 -6.70
CA THR A 183 3.70 22.48 -5.65
C THR A 183 2.36 21.77 -5.61
N ILE A 184 2.34 20.51 -5.17
CA ILE A 184 1.10 19.74 -5.04
C ILE A 184 0.13 20.47 -4.10
N LEU A 185 0.63 20.97 -2.97
CA LEU A 185 -0.16 21.76 -2.03
C LEU A 185 -0.63 23.10 -2.61
N GLY A 186 0.22 23.78 -3.38
CA GLY A 186 -0.13 25.04 -4.02
C GLY A 186 -1.30 24.88 -4.98
N ASP A 187 -1.21 23.91 -5.89
CA ASP A 187 -2.28 23.58 -6.85
C ASP A 187 -3.56 23.17 -6.12
N ALA A 188 -3.47 22.34 -5.08
CA ALA A 188 -4.61 21.99 -4.23
C ALA A 188 -5.31 23.22 -3.63
N MET A 189 -4.55 24.18 -3.09
CA MET A 189 -5.12 25.37 -2.45
C MET A 189 -5.78 26.33 -3.44
N THR A 190 -5.46 26.27 -4.74
CA THR A 190 -6.19 27.04 -5.78
C THR A 190 -7.66 26.64 -5.89
N LYS A 191 -8.04 25.45 -5.39
CA LYS A 191 -9.43 24.99 -5.32
C LYS A 191 -10.21 25.59 -4.15
N ALA A 192 -9.57 26.39 -3.29
CA ALA A 192 -10.18 26.97 -2.10
C ALA A 192 -10.98 25.94 -1.28
N PRO A 193 -10.31 24.88 -0.76
CA PRO A 193 -11.00 23.75 -0.13
C PRO A 193 -11.79 24.20 1.11
N THR A 194 -12.99 23.65 1.26
CA THR A 194 -13.82 23.72 2.49
C THR A 194 -13.78 22.39 3.26
N PHE A 195 -13.46 21.29 2.57
CA PHE A 195 -13.13 20.01 3.16
C PHE A 195 -11.88 19.39 2.52
N PHE A 196 -11.11 18.62 3.29
CA PHE A 196 -10.01 17.83 2.73
C PHE A 196 -9.89 16.41 3.30
N THR A 197 -9.25 15.54 2.53
CA THR A 197 -8.61 14.32 3.05
C THR A 197 -7.11 14.43 2.85
N ASN A 198 -6.32 14.03 3.85
CA ASN A 198 -4.87 13.98 3.75
C ASN A 198 -4.34 12.61 4.17
N TRP A 199 -3.94 11.81 3.18
CA TRP A 199 -3.32 10.49 3.37
C TRP A 199 -1.91 10.45 2.77
N ILE A 200 -1.11 11.49 3.04
CA ILE A 200 0.32 11.51 2.76
C ILE A 200 1.10 10.87 3.92
N GLY A 201 2.25 10.27 3.62
CA GLY A 201 3.16 9.67 4.61
C GLY A 201 3.52 8.22 4.34
N ASN A 202 2.68 7.48 3.61
CA ASN A 202 2.93 6.06 3.37
C ASN A 202 4.27 5.80 2.64
N MET A 203 4.62 6.62 1.65
CA MET A 203 5.89 6.52 0.91
C MET A 203 7.12 6.90 1.73
N ASP A 204 6.96 7.60 2.86
CA ASP A 204 8.05 7.95 3.76
C ASP A 204 8.66 6.71 4.45
N VAL A 205 7.97 5.56 4.37
CA VAL A 205 8.46 4.27 4.88
C VAL A 205 8.26 3.10 3.90
N LEU A 206 7.19 3.09 3.11
CA LEU A 206 6.90 1.97 2.20
C LEU A 206 7.97 1.79 1.12
N ALA A 207 8.55 2.88 0.59
CA ALA A 207 9.58 2.80 -0.45
C ALA A 207 10.79 1.97 0.04
N TYR A 208 11.28 2.27 1.25
CA TYR A 208 12.32 1.50 1.93
C TYR A 208 11.93 0.02 2.04
N ALA A 209 10.74 -0.27 2.55
CA ALA A 209 10.27 -1.64 2.70
C ALA A 209 10.21 -2.39 1.35
N THR A 210 9.63 -1.79 0.31
CA THR A 210 9.44 -2.45 -0.99
C THR A 210 10.72 -2.58 -1.80
N SER A 211 11.72 -1.76 -1.50
CA SER A 211 13.10 -1.89 -2.02
C SER A 211 13.90 -2.99 -1.32
N GLY A 212 13.29 -3.70 -0.36
CA GLY A 212 13.96 -4.69 0.46
C GLY A 212 15.00 -4.07 1.39
N GLY A 213 14.73 -2.86 1.89
CA GLY A 213 15.60 -2.18 2.84
C GLY A 213 16.88 -1.57 2.26
N ALA A 214 17.02 -1.57 0.93
CA ALA A 214 18.18 -1.02 0.22
C ALA A 214 18.39 0.51 0.38
N GLY A 215 17.38 1.23 0.88
CA GLY A 215 17.49 2.65 1.22
C GLY A 215 18.26 2.90 2.51
N VAL A 216 18.27 4.15 2.96
CA VAL A 216 18.88 4.55 4.23
C VAL A 216 17.83 5.13 5.16
N ASN A 217 17.91 4.79 6.46
CA ASN A 217 17.13 5.49 7.48
C ASN A 217 17.76 6.86 7.77
N GLN A 218 17.08 7.94 7.38
CA GLN A 218 17.62 9.30 7.43
C GLN A 218 17.55 9.96 8.81
N LEU A 219 17.39 9.19 9.89
CA LEU A 219 17.34 9.70 11.25
C LEU A 219 18.51 10.67 11.54
N GLY A 220 18.18 11.91 11.88
CA GLY A 220 19.13 13.00 12.15
C GLY A 220 19.53 13.84 10.94
N ASN A 221 19.21 13.43 9.71
CA ASN A 221 19.47 14.21 8.50
C ASN A 221 18.26 15.11 8.17
N LEU A 222 18.35 16.40 8.45
CA LEU A 222 17.24 17.35 8.24
C LEU A 222 17.13 17.90 6.79
N ASN A 223 17.96 17.42 5.86
CA ASN A 223 17.96 17.88 4.48
C ASN A 223 17.30 16.84 3.54
N PRO A 224 15.99 16.92 3.27
CA PRO A 224 15.31 15.97 2.38
C PRO A 224 15.82 16.00 0.93
N ALA A 225 16.54 17.04 0.50
CA ALA A 225 17.08 17.10 -0.86
C ALA A 225 18.24 16.12 -1.09
N SER A 226 18.88 15.62 -0.02
CA SER A 226 19.94 14.60 -0.09
C SER A 226 19.43 13.17 -0.04
N TYR A 227 18.13 12.96 0.20
CA TYR A 227 17.57 11.62 0.35
C TYR A 227 17.52 10.88 -0.99
N GLY A 228 17.79 9.58 -0.94
CA GLY A 228 17.46 8.63 -1.98
C GLY A 228 15.95 8.35 -2.06
N PRO A 229 15.48 7.77 -3.18
CA PRO A 229 14.06 7.48 -3.39
C PRO A 229 13.51 6.46 -2.37
N ASP A 230 14.35 5.51 -1.95
CA ASP A 230 13.97 4.39 -1.09
C ASP A 230 14.24 4.66 0.39
N ASP A 231 14.68 5.87 0.76
CA ASP A 231 15.04 6.17 2.14
C ASP A 231 13.84 6.30 3.07
N ILE A 232 14.01 5.96 4.35
CA ILE A 232 13.04 6.33 5.39
C ILE A 232 13.24 7.81 5.73
N THR A 233 12.17 8.58 5.71
CA THR A 233 12.21 10.02 6.04
C THR A 233 12.60 10.26 7.51
N ASP A 234 13.38 11.29 7.82
CA ASP A 234 13.61 11.71 9.21
C ASP A 234 12.30 12.14 9.90
N PRO A 235 12.03 11.73 11.15
CA PRO A 235 10.85 12.15 11.91
C PRO A 235 10.60 13.66 12.00
N ASN A 236 11.65 14.49 12.11
CA ASN A 236 11.49 15.94 12.20
C ASN A 236 11.17 16.55 10.84
N VAL A 237 11.77 16.03 9.76
CA VAL A 237 11.42 16.41 8.39
C VAL A 237 9.97 16.07 8.09
N PHE A 238 9.53 14.85 8.45
CA PHE A 238 8.14 14.44 8.32
C PHE A 238 7.22 15.37 9.12
N ALA A 239 7.51 15.63 10.39
CA ALA A 239 6.70 16.48 11.24
C ALA A 239 6.59 17.92 10.73
N SER A 240 7.70 18.50 10.23
CA SER A 240 7.72 19.83 9.64
C SER A 240 6.89 19.91 8.36
N ALA A 241 7.06 18.94 7.46
CA ALA A 241 6.30 18.87 6.22
C ALA A 241 4.81 18.67 6.49
N TYR A 242 4.46 17.71 7.34
CA TYR A 242 3.06 17.41 7.68
C TYR A 242 2.37 18.58 8.38
N SER A 243 3.07 19.25 9.32
CA SER A 243 2.54 20.45 9.99
C SER A 243 2.28 21.57 8.99
N THR A 244 3.20 21.82 8.06
CA THR A 244 3.03 22.82 7.00
C THR A 244 1.80 22.50 6.14
N ILE A 245 1.68 21.26 5.67
CA ILE A 245 0.54 20.81 4.85
C ILE A 245 -0.78 21.05 5.57
N ILE A 246 -0.91 20.59 6.81
CA ILE A 246 -2.17 20.71 7.57
C ILE A 246 -2.46 22.17 7.94
N ASN A 247 -1.45 22.96 8.33
CA ASN A 247 -1.63 24.39 8.61
C ASN A 247 -2.15 25.15 7.39
N THR A 248 -1.63 24.85 6.20
CA THR A 248 -2.08 25.47 4.96
C THR A 248 -3.49 25.01 4.57
N LEU A 249 -3.79 23.71 4.62
CA LEU A 249 -5.13 23.21 4.30
C LEU A 249 -6.20 23.80 5.22
N THR A 250 -5.87 24.02 6.51
CA THR A 250 -6.80 24.59 7.49
C THR A 250 -6.80 26.11 7.54
N SER A 251 -5.94 26.81 6.78
CA SER A 251 -5.81 28.28 6.88
C SER A 251 -7.05 29.04 6.44
N GLY A 252 -7.87 28.44 5.56
CA GLY A 252 -9.17 28.96 5.12
C GLY A 252 -10.35 28.48 5.98
N GLY A 253 -10.10 27.77 7.09
CA GLY A 253 -11.14 27.18 7.92
C GLY A 253 -11.65 25.81 7.46
N ALA A 254 -10.99 25.20 6.45
CA ALA A 254 -11.37 23.89 5.96
C ALA A 254 -11.32 22.82 7.06
N LYS A 255 -12.38 22.02 7.15
CA LYS A 255 -12.40 20.80 7.97
C LYS A 255 -11.80 19.65 7.17
N GLY A 256 -11.51 18.52 7.80
CA GLY A 256 -10.96 17.40 7.05
C GLY A 256 -10.64 16.15 7.83
N VAL A 257 -10.29 15.11 7.09
CA VAL A 257 -9.84 13.82 7.64
C VAL A 257 -8.36 13.66 7.35
N VAL A 258 -7.59 13.33 8.37
CA VAL A 258 -6.25 12.78 8.16
C VAL A 258 -6.27 11.27 8.35
N ALA A 259 -5.36 10.57 7.68
CA ALA A 259 -5.27 9.12 7.78
C ALA A 259 -3.88 8.69 8.27
N THR A 260 -3.84 7.72 9.18
CA THR A 260 -2.57 7.12 9.65
C THR A 260 -1.95 6.24 8.57
N ILE A 261 -0.65 5.98 8.69
CA ILE A 261 0.10 5.07 7.84
C ILE A 261 -0.19 3.63 8.30
N PRO A 262 -0.73 2.76 7.41
CA PRO A 262 -0.98 1.37 7.75
C PRO A 262 0.32 0.61 8.06
N ASN A 263 0.24 -0.56 8.68
CA ASN A 263 1.41 -1.43 8.78
C ASN A 263 1.80 -1.90 7.37
N VAL A 264 2.89 -1.36 6.84
CA VAL A 264 3.31 -1.61 5.46
C VAL A 264 3.89 -3.02 5.25
N THR A 265 4.31 -3.70 6.31
CA THR A 265 4.87 -5.07 6.20
C THR A 265 3.80 -6.16 6.33
N SER A 266 2.55 -5.81 6.64
CA SER A 266 1.44 -6.77 6.74
C SER A 266 0.61 -6.90 5.46
N ILE A 267 1.05 -6.28 4.36
CA ILE A 267 0.39 -6.34 3.06
C ILE A 267 0.84 -7.59 2.26
N PRO A 268 0.05 -8.06 1.27
CA PRO A 268 0.40 -9.21 0.43
C PRO A 268 1.79 -9.19 -0.18
N TYR A 269 2.34 -8.00 -0.45
CA TYR A 269 3.69 -7.83 -0.95
C TYR A 269 4.75 -8.55 -0.09
N PHE A 270 4.52 -8.72 1.22
CA PHE A 270 5.46 -9.37 2.14
C PHE A 270 4.94 -10.70 2.72
N THR A 271 3.65 -10.97 2.61
CA THR A 271 3.01 -12.13 3.26
C THR A 271 2.70 -13.27 2.29
N THR A 272 2.87 -13.06 0.98
CA THR A 272 2.54 -14.08 -0.04
C THR A 272 3.66 -15.10 -0.23
N VAL A 273 4.93 -14.69 -0.16
CA VAL A 273 6.08 -15.57 -0.40
C VAL A 273 6.62 -16.05 0.96
N PRO A 274 6.58 -17.36 1.26
CA PRO A 274 7.11 -17.86 2.52
C PRO A 274 8.64 -17.80 2.54
N TYR A 275 9.25 -17.77 3.72
CA TYR A 275 10.70 -17.81 3.91
C TYR A 275 11.35 -19.13 3.47
N ASN A 276 10.56 -20.20 3.34
CA ASN A 276 11.02 -21.54 3.00
C ASN A 276 10.34 -22.17 1.76
N PRO A 277 10.38 -21.50 0.60
CA PRO A 277 9.66 -21.92 -0.60
C PRO A 277 10.38 -23.02 -1.38
N VAL A 278 11.58 -23.48 -0.97
CA VAL A 278 12.47 -24.29 -1.80
C VAL A 278 12.28 -25.80 -1.56
N PRO A 279 11.70 -26.55 -2.52
CA PRO A 279 11.75 -28.01 -2.51
C PRO A 279 13.05 -28.53 -3.13
N LEU A 280 13.64 -29.58 -2.57
CA LEU A 280 14.87 -30.20 -3.09
C LEU A 280 14.76 -31.73 -3.10
N ASP A 281 15.35 -32.37 -4.11
CA ASP A 281 15.64 -33.79 -4.04
C ASP A 281 16.91 -34.06 -3.19
N ALA A 282 17.16 -35.33 -2.87
CA ALA A 282 18.29 -35.71 -2.02
C ALA A 282 19.67 -35.46 -2.64
N ALA A 283 19.80 -35.60 -3.95
CA ALA A 283 21.07 -35.37 -4.65
C ALA A 283 21.41 -33.88 -4.67
N THR A 284 20.42 -33.02 -4.99
CA THR A 284 20.56 -31.57 -5.02
C THR A 284 20.86 -31.03 -3.62
N ALA A 285 20.15 -31.48 -2.58
CA ALA A 285 20.44 -31.10 -1.19
C ALA A 285 21.86 -31.50 -0.76
N GLY A 286 22.31 -32.72 -1.13
CA GLY A 286 23.66 -33.18 -0.86
C GLY A 286 24.73 -32.32 -1.55
N ALA A 287 24.54 -31.97 -2.81
CA ALA A 287 25.44 -31.11 -3.57
C ALA A 287 25.54 -29.69 -2.96
N LEU A 288 24.41 -29.11 -2.55
CA LEU A 288 24.39 -27.79 -1.88
C LEU A 288 25.15 -27.82 -0.55
N ASN A 289 24.94 -28.84 0.27
CA ASN A 289 25.65 -29.00 1.53
C ASN A 289 27.16 -29.16 1.33
N GLN A 290 27.59 -29.85 0.27
CA GLN A 290 29.02 -29.90 -0.10
C GLN A 290 29.53 -28.53 -0.53
N GLY A 291 28.76 -27.77 -1.30
CA GLY A 291 29.11 -26.40 -1.70
C GLY A 291 29.31 -25.44 -0.53
N PHE A 292 28.52 -25.58 0.54
CA PHE A 292 28.64 -24.77 1.76
C PHE A 292 29.58 -25.37 2.82
N ALA A 293 30.20 -26.53 2.59
CA ALA A 293 31.03 -27.20 3.60
C ALA A 293 32.23 -26.35 4.05
N GLN A 294 32.92 -25.69 3.11
CA GLN A 294 34.04 -24.80 3.43
C GLN A 294 33.58 -23.56 4.20
N TYR A 295 32.47 -22.95 3.79
CA TYR A 295 31.87 -21.81 4.48
C TYR A 295 31.51 -22.19 5.93
N ASN A 296 30.76 -23.28 6.12
CA ASN A 296 30.37 -23.77 7.44
C ASN A 296 31.59 -24.15 8.32
N GLY A 297 32.64 -24.71 7.73
CA GLY A 297 33.90 -24.99 8.42
C GLY A 297 34.61 -23.71 8.89
N GLY A 298 34.66 -22.68 8.03
CA GLY A 298 35.21 -21.37 8.37
C GLY A 298 34.47 -20.69 9.53
N LEU A 299 33.15 -20.85 9.61
CA LEU A 299 32.36 -20.35 10.75
C LEU A 299 32.79 -20.99 12.08
N GLN A 300 33.13 -22.29 12.09
CA GLN A 300 33.62 -22.95 13.31
C GLN A 300 35.01 -22.43 13.71
N LEU A 301 35.87 -22.10 12.74
CA LEU A 301 37.17 -21.47 13.03
C LEU A 301 36.98 -20.06 13.61
N ALA A 302 36.09 -19.25 13.02
CA ALA A 302 35.77 -17.91 13.52
C ALA A 302 35.21 -17.97 14.96
N LYS A 303 34.30 -18.91 15.23
CA LYS A 303 33.76 -19.18 16.57
C LYS A 303 34.86 -19.58 17.56
N ASN A 304 35.70 -20.55 17.21
CA ASN A 304 36.77 -21.03 18.09
C ASN A 304 37.85 -19.96 18.34
N GLY A 305 38.04 -19.04 17.39
CA GLY A 305 38.90 -17.87 17.54
C GLY A 305 38.25 -16.71 18.31
N GLY A 306 37.00 -16.85 18.76
CA GLY A 306 36.28 -15.82 19.53
C GLY A 306 35.80 -14.63 18.70
N LEU A 307 35.77 -14.73 17.37
CA LEU A 307 35.32 -13.65 16.48
C LEU A 307 33.79 -13.55 16.39
N ILE A 308 33.10 -14.68 16.60
CA ILE A 308 31.64 -14.76 16.66
C ILE A 308 31.21 -15.69 17.79
N THR A 309 29.96 -15.54 18.26
CA THR A 309 29.41 -16.42 19.30
C THR A 309 28.98 -17.76 18.73
N ALA A 310 28.67 -18.73 19.61
CA ALA A 310 28.13 -20.02 19.19
C ALA A 310 26.76 -19.87 18.52
N GLU A 311 25.95 -18.92 18.99
CA GLU A 311 24.63 -18.59 18.46
C GLU A 311 24.73 -18.00 17.06
N GLU A 312 25.67 -17.08 16.82
CA GLU A 312 25.87 -16.52 15.48
C GLU A 312 26.41 -17.57 14.50
N ALA A 313 27.36 -18.41 14.93
CA ALA A 313 27.86 -19.52 14.10
C ALA A 313 26.72 -20.48 13.71
N ALA A 314 25.81 -20.80 14.64
CA ALA A 314 24.63 -21.60 14.35
C ALA A 314 23.66 -20.89 13.40
N LYS A 315 23.38 -19.60 13.61
CA LYS A 315 22.52 -18.77 12.74
C LYS A 315 23.04 -18.75 11.30
N ARG A 316 24.36 -18.67 11.12
CA ARG A 316 25.02 -18.61 9.81
C ARG A 316 25.16 -19.96 9.12
N THR A 317 25.08 -21.07 9.84
CA THR A 317 25.31 -22.40 9.27
C THR A 317 24.23 -22.73 8.25
N ILE A 318 24.61 -23.00 6.99
CA ILE A 318 23.69 -23.28 5.89
C ILE A 318 23.58 -24.78 5.69
N VAL A 319 22.36 -25.33 5.80
CA VAL A 319 22.09 -26.75 5.57
C VAL A 319 20.77 -26.93 4.82
N PHE A 320 20.80 -27.76 3.79
CA PHE A 320 19.64 -28.17 3.01
C PHE A 320 19.30 -29.64 3.26
N LYS A 321 18.02 -29.97 3.10
CA LYS A 321 17.51 -31.35 3.22
C LYS A 321 16.63 -31.70 2.02
N ALA A 322 16.51 -33.00 1.75
CA ALA A 322 15.52 -33.51 0.81
C ALA A 322 14.10 -33.20 1.30
N GLY A 323 13.22 -32.84 0.37
CA GLY A 323 11.83 -32.48 0.61
C GLY A 323 11.55 -30.98 0.50
N ALA A 324 10.31 -30.62 0.84
CA ALA A 324 9.85 -29.23 0.85
C ALA A 324 10.29 -28.49 2.11
N GLY A 325 10.14 -27.16 2.09
CA GLY A 325 10.31 -26.32 3.29
C GLY A 325 11.77 -25.99 3.61
N ASN A 326 12.67 -25.99 2.63
CA ASN A 326 14.00 -25.42 2.82
C ASN A 326 13.91 -23.89 2.76
N ALA A 327 14.50 -23.23 3.76
CA ALA A 327 14.66 -21.78 3.80
C ALA A 327 15.56 -21.30 2.66
N VAL A 328 15.24 -20.12 2.10
CA VAL A 328 16.17 -19.45 1.19
C VAL A 328 17.44 -19.02 1.92
N THR A 329 18.56 -19.01 1.22
CA THR A 329 19.78 -18.36 1.71
C THR A 329 19.73 -16.88 1.37
N ILE A 330 20.10 -16.03 2.33
CA ILE A 330 20.07 -14.58 2.23
C ILE A 330 21.38 -13.95 2.69
N VAL A 331 21.64 -12.74 2.24
CA VAL A 331 22.59 -11.83 2.87
C VAL A 331 21.90 -11.21 4.09
N ASP A 332 22.60 -11.14 5.22
CA ASP A 332 22.15 -10.46 6.43
C ASP A 332 23.28 -9.56 6.94
N GLU A 333 23.22 -8.29 6.57
CA GLU A 333 24.16 -7.24 6.90
C GLU A 333 24.17 -6.86 8.39
N SER A 334 23.23 -7.38 9.20
CA SER A 334 23.27 -7.23 10.65
C SER A 334 24.25 -8.18 11.34
N LEU A 335 24.79 -9.17 10.62
CA LEU A 335 25.77 -10.11 11.17
C LEU A 335 27.18 -9.50 11.25
N THR A 336 28.02 -10.03 12.14
CA THR A 336 29.42 -9.59 12.32
C THR A 336 30.22 -9.63 11.02
N ASP A 337 30.89 -8.55 10.59
CA ASP A 337 31.64 -8.59 9.33
C ASP A 337 32.85 -9.55 9.41
N LEU A 338 32.78 -10.66 8.63
CA LEU A 338 33.84 -11.65 8.48
C LEU A 338 34.41 -11.68 7.06
N GLY A 339 34.18 -10.64 6.26
CA GLY A 339 34.62 -10.55 4.86
C GLY A 339 36.13 -10.73 4.70
N ALA A 340 36.93 -10.28 5.67
CA ALA A 340 38.39 -10.47 5.69
C ALA A 340 38.82 -11.95 5.75
N LEU A 341 37.94 -12.85 6.21
CA LEU A 341 38.15 -14.31 6.22
C LEU A 341 37.57 -15.02 4.99
N GLY A 342 37.02 -14.27 4.03
CA GLY A 342 36.27 -14.84 2.91
C GLY A 342 34.96 -15.50 3.36
N LEU A 343 34.38 -15.03 4.47
CA LEU A 343 33.11 -15.50 5.00
C LEU A 343 32.07 -14.38 4.90
N PRO A 344 31.32 -14.31 3.79
CA PRO A 344 30.26 -13.33 3.65
C PRO A 344 29.18 -13.49 4.73
N SER A 345 28.39 -12.45 4.95
CA SER A 345 27.30 -12.45 5.92
C SER A 345 26.07 -13.21 5.42
N TYR A 346 26.20 -14.53 5.26
CA TYR A 346 25.14 -15.40 4.79
C TYR A 346 24.47 -16.17 5.92
N ARG A 347 23.17 -16.36 5.78
CA ARG A 347 22.41 -17.32 6.59
C ARG A 347 21.20 -17.82 5.82
N GLN A 348 20.53 -18.81 6.36
CA GLN A 348 19.18 -19.14 5.91
C GLN A 348 18.15 -18.19 6.55
N ALA A 349 17.11 -17.85 5.79
CA ALA A 349 15.99 -17.06 6.26
C ALA A 349 15.22 -17.80 7.36
N THR A 350 14.56 -17.04 8.23
CA THR A 350 13.64 -17.52 9.26
C THR A 350 12.25 -16.96 8.97
N LYS A 351 11.26 -17.38 9.77
CA LYS A 351 9.90 -16.83 9.73
C LYS A 351 9.82 -15.33 10.08
N ASP A 352 10.90 -14.77 10.63
CA ASP A 352 10.96 -13.37 11.04
C ASP A 352 11.50 -12.47 9.91
N ASP A 353 11.97 -13.08 8.80
CA ASP A 353 12.28 -12.38 7.55
C ASP A 353 11.05 -12.31 6.65
N LEU A 354 10.96 -11.25 5.85
CA LEU A 354 9.85 -11.04 4.92
C LEU A 354 10.34 -10.97 3.48
N LEU A 355 9.83 -11.87 2.64
CA LEU A 355 10.21 -11.95 1.24
C LEU A 355 9.27 -11.09 0.41
N VAL A 356 9.84 -10.30 -0.51
CA VAL A 356 9.04 -9.45 -1.40
C VAL A 356 8.31 -10.30 -2.44
N LEU A 357 7.10 -9.92 -2.81
CA LEU A 357 6.26 -10.66 -3.77
C LEU A 357 6.97 -10.96 -5.10
N PRO A 358 7.73 -10.01 -5.71
CA PRO A 358 8.52 -10.28 -6.91
C PRO A 358 9.53 -11.43 -6.78
N ALA A 359 10.01 -11.74 -5.56
CA ALA A 359 10.96 -12.83 -5.32
C ALA A 359 10.38 -14.20 -5.70
N SER A 360 9.06 -14.37 -5.73
CA SER A 360 8.38 -15.60 -6.17
C SER A 360 8.80 -16.06 -7.58
N SER A 361 9.06 -15.11 -8.48
CA SER A 361 9.50 -15.39 -9.86
C SER A 361 11.02 -15.50 -10.01
N PHE A 362 11.77 -15.13 -8.97
CA PHE A 362 13.24 -15.07 -8.97
C PHE A 362 13.88 -16.26 -8.26
N ILE A 363 13.31 -16.69 -7.12
CA ILE A 363 13.82 -17.81 -6.33
C ILE A 363 13.79 -19.09 -7.17
N GLY A 364 14.89 -19.85 -7.16
CA GLY A 364 15.02 -21.09 -7.92
C GLY A 364 15.48 -20.90 -9.37
N THR A 365 15.61 -19.66 -9.85
CA THR A 365 16.18 -19.39 -11.19
C THR A 365 17.70 -19.53 -11.20
N THR A 366 18.27 -19.92 -12.34
CA THR A 366 19.73 -20.05 -12.52
C THR A 366 20.39 -18.72 -12.88
N VAL A 367 21.59 -18.47 -12.37
CA VAL A 367 22.41 -17.33 -12.77
C VAL A 367 23.19 -17.67 -14.05
N GLY A 368 22.97 -16.92 -15.13
CA GLY A 368 23.69 -17.12 -16.40
C GLY A 368 23.52 -18.50 -17.03
N GLY A 369 22.45 -19.23 -16.69
CA GLY A 369 22.22 -20.62 -17.13
C GLY A 369 23.04 -21.67 -16.39
N ASN A 370 23.81 -21.29 -15.36
CA ASN A 370 24.60 -22.22 -14.56
C ASN A 370 23.70 -22.99 -13.58
N PRO A 371 23.55 -24.32 -13.71
CA PRO A 371 22.67 -25.12 -12.85
C PRO A 371 23.16 -25.21 -11.39
N LEU A 372 24.41 -24.85 -11.11
CA LEU A 372 24.97 -24.84 -9.76
C LEU A 372 24.76 -23.50 -9.04
N GLN A 373 24.36 -22.45 -9.75
CA GLN A 373 24.14 -21.11 -9.21
C GLN A 373 22.65 -20.77 -9.27
N ILE A 374 21.96 -21.00 -8.16
CA ILE A 374 20.52 -20.90 -8.03
C ILE A 374 20.18 -19.78 -7.05
N ASN A 375 19.42 -18.79 -7.53
CA ASN A 375 19.00 -17.63 -6.73
C ASN A 375 18.14 -18.03 -5.54
N GLY A 376 18.50 -17.54 -4.36
CA GLY A 376 17.91 -17.89 -3.07
C GLY A 376 18.28 -19.27 -2.53
N VAL A 377 19.20 -19.99 -3.17
CA VAL A 377 19.65 -21.31 -2.73
C VAL A 377 21.18 -21.33 -2.60
N SER A 378 21.91 -21.54 -3.69
CA SER A 378 23.38 -21.44 -3.68
C SER A 378 23.88 -20.02 -3.91
N VAL A 379 23.06 -19.15 -4.48
CA VAL A 379 23.30 -17.70 -4.60
C VAL A 379 22.37 -16.99 -3.63
N PRO A 380 22.88 -16.42 -2.52
CA PRO A 380 22.04 -15.76 -1.52
C PRO A 380 21.22 -14.60 -2.10
N LEU A 381 20.00 -14.41 -1.59
CA LEU A 381 19.20 -13.23 -1.90
C LEU A 381 19.83 -11.99 -1.26
N ALA A 382 20.01 -10.93 -2.05
CA ALA A 382 20.37 -9.60 -1.57
C ALA A 382 19.13 -8.84 -1.06
N ASP A 383 19.37 -7.73 -0.36
CA ASP A 383 18.41 -6.84 0.31
C ASP A 383 17.14 -6.63 -0.50
N LYS A 384 17.26 -6.30 -1.79
CA LYS A 384 16.10 -6.06 -2.69
C LYS A 384 15.04 -7.16 -2.76
N TRP A 385 15.31 -8.36 -2.24
CA TRP A 385 14.39 -9.49 -2.20
C TRP A 385 13.86 -9.84 -0.82
N VAL A 386 14.45 -9.35 0.26
CA VAL A 386 14.16 -9.78 1.63
C VAL A 386 14.35 -8.63 2.61
N LEU A 387 13.39 -8.46 3.53
CA LEU A 387 13.57 -7.63 4.71
C LEU A 387 14.00 -8.50 5.90
N ILE A 388 15.06 -8.10 6.58
CA ILE A 388 15.53 -8.74 7.82
C ILE A 388 14.92 -8.07 9.06
N PRO A 389 14.97 -8.72 10.25
CA PRO A 389 14.31 -8.21 11.45
C PRO A 389 14.69 -6.78 11.88
N SER A 390 15.94 -6.37 11.69
CA SER A 390 16.40 -5.01 12.00
C SER A 390 15.71 -3.96 11.12
N GLU A 391 15.54 -4.25 9.83
CA GLU A 391 14.89 -3.37 8.87
C GLU A 391 13.38 -3.29 9.15
N ILE A 392 12.75 -4.43 9.44
CA ILE A 392 11.34 -4.51 9.87
C ILE A 392 11.13 -3.67 11.14
N SER A 393 12.06 -3.71 12.08
CA SER A 393 12.03 -2.90 13.30
C SER A 393 12.17 -1.40 12.99
N ALA A 394 13.06 -1.02 12.07
CA ALA A 394 13.22 0.36 11.62
C ALA A 394 11.94 0.90 10.98
N ILE A 395 11.31 0.10 10.11
CA ILE A 395 10.01 0.40 9.48
C ILE A 395 8.92 0.61 10.53
N ALA A 396 8.80 -0.32 11.49
CA ALA A 396 7.79 -0.24 12.55
C ALA A 396 7.98 0.99 13.45
N THR A 397 9.23 1.31 13.76
CA THR A 397 9.60 2.48 14.59
C THR A 397 9.24 3.78 13.87
N ALA A 398 9.64 3.92 12.61
CA ALA A 398 9.32 5.11 11.81
C ALA A 398 7.80 5.28 11.64
N THR A 399 7.09 4.19 11.30
CA THR A 399 5.62 4.19 11.15
C THR A 399 4.92 4.64 12.43
N THR A 400 5.36 4.14 13.59
CA THR A 400 4.80 4.51 14.90
C THR A 400 5.02 5.99 15.18
N THR A 401 6.23 6.49 14.96
CA THR A 401 6.58 7.90 15.15
C THR A 401 5.77 8.83 14.24
N PHE A 402 5.70 8.53 12.95
CA PHE A 402 4.90 9.32 12.00
C PHE A 402 3.41 9.32 12.37
N ASN A 403 2.86 8.18 12.78
CA ASN A 403 1.46 8.09 13.20
C ASN A 403 1.16 8.89 14.47
N ALA A 404 2.10 8.95 15.42
CA ALA A 404 1.98 9.81 16.59
C ALA A 404 1.94 11.30 16.18
N THR A 405 2.82 11.70 15.25
CA THR A 405 2.82 13.06 14.67
C THR A 405 1.51 13.40 13.96
N ILE A 406 0.99 12.51 13.11
CA ILE A 406 -0.29 12.69 12.40
C ILE A 406 -1.43 12.94 13.40
N LYS A 407 -1.54 12.08 14.42
CA LYS A 407 -2.59 12.18 15.45
C LYS A 407 -2.48 13.45 16.27
N ALA A 408 -1.26 13.84 16.68
CA ALA A 408 -1.04 15.06 17.45
C ALA A 408 -1.41 16.32 16.67
N ILE A 409 -1.00 16.41 15.40
CA ILE A 409 -1.33 17.54 14.52
C ILE A 409 -2.84 17.59 14.27
N ALA A 410 -3.49 16.45 14.02
CA ALA A 410 -4.94 16.38 13.85
C ALA A 410 -5.70 16.88 15.08
N ALA A 411 -5.30 16.44 16.27
CA ALA A 411 -5.89 16.89 17.52
C ALA A 411 -5.76 18.41 17.72
N SER A 412 -4.59 18.98 17.39
CA SER A 412 -4.35 20.43 17.48
C SER A 412 -5.24 21.28 16.55
N LYS A 413 -5.84 20.66 15.53
CA LYS A 413 -6.68 21.31 14.52
C LYS A 413 -8.15 20.86 14.57
N GLY A 414 -8.50 19.98 15.50
CA GLY A 414 -9.85 19.41 15.60
C GLY A 414 -10.25 18.59 14.36
N LEU A 415 -9.29 17.92 13.71
CA LEU A 415 -9.52 17.11 12.51
C LEU A 415 -9.92 15.67 12.88
N ALA A 416 -10.76 15.07 12.04
CA ALA A 416 -11.06 13.65 12.16
C ALA A 416 -9.84 12.80 11.76
N VAL A 417 -9.67 11.64 12.40
CA VAL A 417 -8.57 10.70 12.11
C VAL A 417 -9.15 9.36 11.65
N ALA A 418 -8.87 8.97 10.42
CA ALA A 418 -9.04 7.58 9.95
C ALA A 418 -7.80 6.77 10.35
N ASP A 419 -7.92 5.92 11.37
CA ASP A 419 -6.78 5.11 11.85
C ASP A 419 -6.57 3.87 10.98
N MET A 420 -6.01 4.08 9.79
CA MET A 420 -5.72 3.02 8.81
C MET A 420 -4.71 1.99 9.32
N ASN A 421 -3.87 2.36 10.30
CA ASN A 421 -3.01 1.40 11.01
C ASN A 421 -3.83 0.39 11.81
N ALA A 422 -4.80 0.86 12.59
CA ALA A 422 -5.71 -0.02 13.34
C ALA A 422 -6.59 -0.86 12.39
N ILE A 423 -7.12 -0.24 11.32
CA ILE A 423 -7.94 -0.93 10.32
C ILE A 423 -7.13 -2.03 9.61
N MET A 424 -5.86 -1.79 9.29
CA MET A 424 -4.99 -2.81 8.69
C MET A 424 -4.79 -4.01 9.64
N GLN A 425 -4.61 -3.77 10.94
CA GLN A 425 -4.51 -4.85 11.93
C GLN A 425 -5.79 -5.68 11.99
N GLN A 426 -6.96 -5.03 11.94
CA GLN A 426 -8.25 -5.73 11.87
C GLN A 426 -8.36 -6.54 10.57
N LEU A 427 -7.95 -5.96 9.44
CA LEU A 427 -7.97 -6.61 8.13
C LEU A 427 -7.10 -7.87 8.11
N VAL A 428 -5.95 -7.88 8.77
CA VAL A 428 -5.11 -9.08 8.92
C VAL A 428 -5.88 -10.21 9.61
N THR A 429 -6.67 -9.88 10.64
CA THR A 429 -7.44 -10.88 11.40
C THR A 429 -8.83 -11.19 10.84
N GLY A 430 -9.35 -10.35 9.94
CA GLY A 430 -10.72 -10.40 9.43
C GLY A 430 -11.50 -9.12 9.76
N LEU A 431 -11.53 -8.18 8.83
CA LEU A 431 -12.33 -6.96 8.93
C LEU A 431 -13.79 -7.27 8.58
N LYS A 432 -14.68 -7.15 9.57
CA LYS A 432 -16.12 -7.23 9.34
C LYS A 432 -16.65 -5.88 8.90
N THR A 433 -17.30 -5.84 7.75
CA THR A 433 -17.96 -4.63 7.20
C THR A 433 -19.45 -4.61 7.52
N ASP A 434 -20.06 -3.43 7.41
CA ASP A 434 -21.47 -3.22 7.77
C ASP A 434 -22.45 -3.94 6.83
N ASP A 435 -22.00 -4.36 5.64
CA ASP A 435 -22.72 -5.25 4.74
C ASP A 435 -22.66 -6.74 5.18
N GLY A 436 -22.07 -7.02 6.35
CA GLY A 436 -21.97 -8.36 6.94
C GLY A 436 -20.83 -9.22 6.39
N GLN A 437 -20.07 -8.73 5.41
CA GLN A 437 -18.93 -9.45 4.84
C GLN A 437 -17.71 -9.42 5.76
N ILE A 438 -16.83 -10.41 5.57
CA ILE A 438 -15.51 -10.46 6.21
C ILE A 438 -14.44 -10.40 5.13
N TYR A 439 -13.62 -9.37 5.18
CA TYR A 439 -12.47 -9.20 4.31
C TYR A 439 -11.18 -9.49 5.06
N THR A 440 -10.17 -9.99 4.35
CA THR A 440 -8.86 -10.30 4.95
C THR A 440 -7.74 -9.61 4.17
N ALA A 441 -6.57 -9.49 4.78
CA ALA A 441 -5.37 -8.97 4.13
C ALA A 441 -4.69 -9.98 3.17
N ASN A 442 -5.38 -11.09 2.86
CA ASN A 442 -4.83 -12.13 2.01
C ASN A 442 -4.74 -11.66 0.56
N TYR A 443 -3.74 -12.19 -0.13
CA TYR A 443 -3.63 -12.03 -1.56
C TYR A 443 -4.71 -12.83 -2.31
N PHE A 444 -4.73 -12.69 -3.63
CA PHE A 444 -5.71 -13.42 -4.42
C PHE A 444 -5.39 -14.92 -4.48
N SER A 445 -6.47 -15.71 -4.46
CA SER A 445 -6.49 -17.13 -4.80
C SER A 445 -7.79 -17.39 -5.54
N VAL A 446 -7.90 -18.53 -6.24
CA VAL A 446 -9.16 -18.92 -6.92
C VAL A 446 -10.35 -18.93 -5.95
N ALA A 447 -10.11 -19.30 -4.68
CA ALA A 447 -11.14 -19.35 -3.65
C ALA A 447 -11.51 -17.99 -3.04
N SER A 448 -10.67 -16.95 -3.20
CA SER A 448 -10.84 -15.65 -2.54
C SER A 448 -11.13 -14.49 -3.48
N LEU A 449 -11.26 -14.72 -4.81
CA LEU A 449 -11.41 -13.65 -5.81
C LEU A 449 -12.51 -12.61 -5.49
N SER A 450 -13.62 -13.04 -4.87
CA SER A 450 -14.73 -12.17 -4.48
C SER A 450 -14.50 -11.36 -3.19
N THR A 451 -13.50 -11.70 -2.40
CA THR A 451 -13.19 -11.08 -1.09
C THR A 451 -11.78 -10.51 -0.99
N VAL A 452 -11.01 -10.51 -2.08
CA VAL A 452 -9.71 -9.81 -2.13
C VAL A 452 -9.92 -8.30 -2.11
N LEU A 453 -9.19 -7.60 -1.24
CA LEU A 453 -9.15 -6.12 -1.20
C LEU A 453 -7.89 -5.53 -1.85
N PHE A 454 -6.82 -6.30 -1.96
CA PHE A 454 -5.58 -5.85 -2.61
C PHE A 454 -5.62 -6.07 -4.13
N SER A 455 -4.91 -5.20 -4.84
CA SER A 455 -4.67 -5.27 -6.27
C SER A 455 -3.52 -6.22 -6.60
N LEU A 456 -3.28 -6.46 -7.89
CA LEU A 456 -2.29 -7.42 -8.34
C LEU A 456 -0.83 -7.01 -8.07
N ASP A 457 -0.57 -5.77 -7.63
CA ASP A 457 0.77 -5.41 -7.15
C ASP A 457 1.04 -5.85 -5.70
N GLY A 458 0.03 -6.36 -4.99
CA GLY A 458 0.15 -6.80 -3.60
C GLY A 458 0.36 -5.67 -2.59
N ILE A 459 0.28 -4.41 -3.03
CA ILE A 459 0.53 -3.22 -2.22
C ILE A 459 -0.75 -2.39 -2.08
N HIS A 460 -1.35 -2.03 -3.20
CA HIS A 460 -2.45 -1.09 -3.25
C HIS A 460 -3.81 -1.80 -3.16
N PRO A 461 -4.86 -1.12 -2.66
CA PRO A 461 -6.22 -1.61 -2.78
C PRO A 461 -6.64 -1.79 -4.24
N ASN A 462 -7.43 -2.82 -4.53
CA ASN A 462 -8.22 -2.87 -5.75
C ASN A 462 -9.48 -1.99 -5.61
N ALA A 463 -10.36 -1.94 -6.61
CA ALA A 463 -11.58 -1.13 -6.56
C ALA A 463 -12.46 -1.42 -5.33
N ARG A 464 -12.58 -2.70 -4.94
CA ARG A 464 -13.29 -3.12 -3.72
C ARG A 464 -12.59 -2.65 -2.45
N GLY A 465 -11.26 -2.78 -2.39
CA GLY A 465 -10.47 -2.25 -1.28
C GLY A 465 -10.62 -0.73 -1.12
N TYR A 466 -10.64 0.02 -2.23
CA TYR A 466 -10.90 1.46 -2.17
C TYR A 466 -12.30 1.82 -1.69
N ALA A 467 -13.31 0.99 -1.99
CA ALA A 467 -14.65 1.16 -1.43
C ALA A 467 -14.67 0.95 0.10
N VAL A 468 -13.93 -0.06 0.60
CA VAL A 468 -13.75 -0.27 2.04
C VAL A 468 -13.04 0.93 2.69
N VAL A 469 -11.95 1.43 2.09
CA VAL A 469 -11.27 2.65 2.55
C VAL A 469 -12.24 3.83 2.62
N ALA A 470 -13.04 4.06 1.58
CA ALA A 470 -14.00 5.16 1.55
C ALA A 470 -15.02 5.04 2.69
N ASN A 471 -15.52 3.83 2.98
CA ASN A 471 -16.44 3.60 4.09
C ASN A 471 -15.78 3.88 5.45
N GLU A 472 -14.54 3.47 5.66
CA GLU A 472 -13.83 3.78 6.92
C GLU A 472 -13.61 5.29 7.11
N VAL A 473 -13.38 6.03 6.02
CA VAL A 473 -13.34 7.50 6.05
C VAL A 473 -14.73 8.10 6.33
N ILE A 474 -15.80 7.58 5.72
CA ILE A 474 -17.18 8.02 5.97
C ILE A 474 -17.57 7.83 7.44
N LYS A 475 -17.19 6.70 8.05
CA LYS A 475 -17.46 6.43 9.48
C LYS A 475 -16.88 7.52 10.38
N VAL A 476 -15.63 7.90 10.16
CA VAL A 476 -15.00 8.94 10.98
C VAL A 476 -15.57 10.32 10.71
N ILE A 477 -15.97 10.63 9.47
CA ILE A 477 -16.68 11.87 9.14
C ILE A 477 -18.01 11.95 9.88
N ASN A 478 -18.85 10.91 9.76
CA ASN A 478 -20.16 10.84 10.40
C ASN A 478 -20.04 10.99 11.93
N ASN A 479 -19.06 10.32 12.54
CA ASN A 479 -18.85 10.39 13.99
C ASN A 479 -18.35 11.77 14.46
N HIS A 480 -17.32 12.30 13.79
CA HIS A 480 -16.61 13.51 14.22
C HIS A 480 -17.37 14.79 13.89
N TYR A 481 -17.90 14.89 12.67
CA TYR A 481 -18.60 16.09 12.17
C TYR A 481 -20.12 16.00 12.27
N LYS A 482 -20.66 14.95 12.92
CA LYS A 482 -22.10 14.72 13.05
C LYS A 482 -22.82 14.68 11.70
N SER A 483 -22.10 14.30 10.65
CA SER A 483 -22.64 14.07 9.32
C SER A 483 -23.45 12.77 9.30
N LYS A 484 -24.29 12.62 8.29
CA LYS A 484 -25.02 11.39 7.99
C LYS A 484 -24.87 11.08 6.50
N LEU A 485 -23.68 10.65 6.13
CA LEU A 485 -23.34 10.19 4.79
C LEU A 485 -23.64 8.70 4.66
N PRO A 486 -24.22 8.25 3.54
CA PRO A 486 -24.37 6.82 3.27
C PRO A 486 -23.03 6.16 2.96
N MET A 487 -22.93 4.89 3.34
CA MET A 487 -21.82 4.01 2.95
C MET A 487 -22.09 3.39 1.58
N VAL A 488 -21.01 2.97 0.91
CA VAL A 488 -21.11 2.19 -0.33
C VAL A 488 -21.02 0.69 -0.03
N VAL A 489 -21.63 -0.14 -0.88
CA VAL A 489 -21.52 -1.60 -0.77
C VAL A 489 -20.25 -2.06 -1.48
N ALA A 490 -19.23 -2.49 -0.73
CA ALA A 490 -17.92 -2.86 -1.28
C ALA A 490 -18.03 -4.01 -2.29
N GLY A 491 -18.92 -4.98 -2.06
CA GLY A 491 -19.16 -6.11 -2.97
C GLY A 491 -19.58 -5.70 -4.39
N ASN A 492 -20.11 -4.50 -4.59
CA ASN A 492 -20.51 -3.99 -5.91
C ASN A 492 -19.31 -3.51 -6.77
N TYR A 493 -18.11 -3.44 -6.18
CA TYR A 493 -16.90 -3.02 -6.86
C TYR A 493 -16.12 -4.24 -7.38
N PRO A 494 -15.50 -4.13 -8.56
CA PRO A 494 -14.77 -5.24 -9.16
C PRO A 494 -13.51 -5.61 -8.36
N GLY A 495 -13.09 -6.87 -8.51
CA GLY A 495 -11.78 -7.34 -8.04
C GLY A 495 -10.71 -7.17 -9.12
N ALA A 496 -9.71 -8.05 -9.09
CA ALA A 496 -8.65 -8.08 -10.12
C ALA A 496 -9.22 -8.33 -11.53
N THR A 497 -8.57 -7.75 -12.55
CA THR A 497 -8.86 -8.08 -13.95
C THR A 497 -8.31 -9.47 -14.27
N ILE A 498 -9.18 -10.41 -14.65
CA ILE A 498 -8.81 -11.80 -14.98
C ILE A 498 -8.91 -12.00 -16.49
N VAL A 499 -7.87 -12.59 -17.09
CA VAL A 499 -7.83 -12.91 -18.52
C VAL A 499 -7.50 -14.38 -18.75
N ALA A 500 -8.14 -14.99 -19.76
CA ALA A 500 -7.84 -16.36 -20.18
C ALA A 500 -6.52 -16.46 -20.97
N SER A 501 -6.08 -15.34 -21.55
CA SER A 501 -4.80 -15.18 -22.24
C SER A 501 -4.46 -13.69 -22.29
N ASN A 502 -3.18 -13.34 -22.31
CA ASN A 502 -2.69 -11.96 -22.38
C ASN A 502 -1.99 -11.67 -23.71
#